data_AF-U4QB53-F1
#
_entry.id   AF-U4QB53-F1
#
_cell.length_a   1.000
_cell.length_b   1.000
_cell.length_c   1.000
_cell.angle_alpha   90.00
_cell.angle_beta   90.00
_cell.angle_gamma   90.00
#
_symmetry.space_group_name_H-M   'P 1'
#
loop_
_entity.id
_entity.type
_entity.pdbx_description
1 polymer ?
#
loop_
_entity_poly.entity_id
_entity_poly.type
_entity_poly.pdbx_seq_one_letter_code
_entity_poly.pdbx_strand_id
1 'polypeptide(L)'
;MKKRKLLVFAIIAVALIFFGGIYLNSDVYVTHQVNTKVNRVIQARNTKELKRISNDKTTYKFLISLSNSTRCKDTSDFQGGTNMNAYYVTTLNKQKIGVHMYKASLFNWRIKNVEKQ
;
A
#
# COMPACT_ATOMS: atom_id res chain seq x y z
N MET A 1 -29.82 -18.86 28.64
CA MET A 1 -28.96 -17.67 28.38
C MET A 1 -27.63 -17.98 27.68
N LYS A 2 -26.83 -18.97 28.12
CA LYS A 2 -25.50 -19.25 27.52
C LYS A 2 -25.54 -19.56 26.01
N LYS A 3 -26.49 -20.38 25.54
CA LYS A 3 -26.66 -20.72 24.11
C LYS A 3 -27.01 -19.53 23.22
N ARG A 4 -27.85 -18.60 23.70
CA ARG A 4 -28.19 -17.35 22.99
C ARG A 4 -26.99 -16.41 22.90
N LYS A 5 -26.20 -16.27 23.97
CA LYS A 5 -24.96 -15.46 23.96
C LYS A 5 -23.91 -16.06 23.00
N LEU A 6 -23.79 -17.39 22.97
CA LEU A 6 -22.90 -18.10 22.03
C LEU A 6 -23.32 -17.88 20.57
N LEU A 7 -24.62 -17.96 20.27
CA LEU A 7 -25.15 -17.70 18.92
C LEU A 7 -24.87 -16.25 18.48
N VAL A 8 -25.13 -15.27 19.34
CA VAL A 8 -24.83 -13.86 19.04
C VAL A 8 -23.33 -13.66 18.80
N PHE A 9 -22.46 -14.27 19.61
CA PHE A 9 -21.01 -14.21 19.42
C PHE A 9 -20.58 -14.83 18.08
N ALA A 10 -21.16 -15.97 17.71
CA ALA A 10 -20.88 -16.61 16.42
C ALA A 10 -21.29 -15.72 15.24
N ILE A 11 -22.46 -15.08 15.30
CA ILE A 11 -22.92 -14.15 14.25
C ILE A 11 -21.97 -12.95 14.13
N ILE A 12 -21.55 -12.36 15.26
CA ILE A 12 -20.60 -11.25 15.27
C ILE A 12 -19.26 -11.69 14.67
N ALA A 13 -18.75 -12.87 15.03
CA ALA A 13 -17.50 -13.38 14.49
C ALA A 13 -17.58 -13.57 12.96
N VAL A 14 -18.66 -14.14 12.44
CA VAL A 14 -18.87 -14.30 10.98
C VAL A 14 -18.96 -12.94 10.29
N ALA A 15 -19.69 -11.97 10.85
CA ALA A 15 -19.76 -10.63 10.31
C ALA A 15 -18.38 -9.95 10.25
N LEU A 16 -17.59 -10.05 11.32
CA LEU A 16 -16.23 -9.50 11.36
C LEU A 16 -15.30 -10.12 10.31
N ILE A 17 -15.39 -11.44 10.10
CA ILE A 17 -14.62 -12.13 9.06
C ILE A 17 -15.04 -11.64 7.67
N PHE A 18 -16.35 -11.50 7.43
CA PHE A 18 -16.88 -11.06 6.15
C PHE A 18 -16.48 -9.61 5.82
N PHE A 19 -16.75 -8.66 6.73
CA PHE A 19 -16.39 -7.25 6.54
C PHE A 19 -14.87 -7.05 6.51
N GLY A 20 -14.12 -7.79 7.32
CA GLY A 20 -12.66 -7.80 7.27
C GLY A 20 -12.14 -8.26 5.91
N GLY A 21 -12.71 -9.34 5.35
CA GLY A 21 -12.36 -9.82 4.02
C GLY A 21 -12.63 -8.79 2.91
N ILE A 22 -13.76 -8.08 2.97
CA ILE A 22 -14.08 -6.99 2.03
C ILE A 22 -13.05 -5.87 2.15
N TYR A 23 -12.77 -5.41 3.38
CA TYR A 23 -11.80 -4.33 3.60
C TYR A 23 -10.41 -4.69 3.07
N LEU A 24 -9.94 -5.91 3.29
CA LEU A 24 -8.60 -6.37 2.86
C LEU A 24 -8.44 -6.45 1.33
N ASN A 25 -9.54 -6.49 0.58
CA ASN A 25 -9.55 -6.42 -0.88
C ASN A 25 -10.00 -5.05 -1.42
N SER A 26 -10.32 -4.10 -0.53
CA SER A 26 -10.75 -2.76 -0.92
C SER A 26 -9.59 -1.88 -1.37
N ASP A 27 -9.90 -0.93 -2.25
CA ASP A 27 -8.95 0.07 -2.72
C ASP A 27 -8.36 0.90 -1.57
N VAL A 28 -9.21 1.24 -0.59
CA VAL A 28 -8.83 1.94 0.64
C VAL A 28 -7.68 1.25 1.36
N TYR A 29 -7.73 -0.08 1.49
CA TYR A 29 -6.67 -0.85 2.14
C TYR A 29 -5.37 -0.84 1.33
N VAL A 30 -5.45 -0.99 0.01
CA VAL A 30 -4.26 -1.00 -0.85
C VAL A 30 -3.61 0.39 -0.87
N THR A 31 -4.40 1.45 -0.95
CA THR A 31 -3.94 2.84 -0.83
C THR A 31 -3.26 3.10 0.52
N HIS A 32 -3.81 2.59 1.62
CA HIS A 32 -3.16 2.65 2.93
C HIS A 32 -1.81 1.89 2.95
N GLN A 33 -1.74 0.73 2.30
CA GLN A 33 -0.51 -0.05 2.16
C GLN A 33 0.55 0.68 1.31
N VAL A 34 0.15 1.34 0.23
CA VAL A 34 1.02 2.22 -0.58
C VAL A 34 1.61 3.30 0.32
N ASN A 35 0.76 4.06 1.01
CA ASN A 35 1.18 5.15 1.89
C ASN A 35 2.16 4.66 2.95
N THR A 36 1.81 3.60 3.66
CA THR A 36 2.63 3.06 4.76
C THR A 36 3.98 2.57 4.26
N LYS A 37 4.02 1.79 3.17
CA LYS A 37 5.24 1.15 2.69
C LYS A 37 6.17 2.13 2.00
N VAL A 38 5.65 3.01 1.16
CA VAL A 38 6.46 4.08 0.53
C VAL A 38 7.05 4.96 1.62
N ASN A 39 6.23 5.42 2.58
CA ASN A 39 6.72 6.25 3.69
C ASN A 39 7.78 5.56 4.52
N ARG A 40 7.61 4.26 4.81
CA ARG A 40 8.61 3.47 5.56
C ARG A 40 9.94 3.38 4.82
N VAL A 41 9.93 3.13 3.51
CA VAL A 41 11.15 3.03 2.71
C VAL A 41 11.86 4.39 2.64
N ILE A 42 11.13 5.50 2.47
CA ILE A 42 11.69 6.86 2.52
C ILE A 42 12.30 7.19 3.90
N GLN A 43 11.56 6.90 4.97
CA GLN A 43 12.01 7.14 6.35
C GLN A 43 13.26 6.37 6.72
N ALA A 44 13.32 5.09 6.33
CA ALA A 44 14.44 4.21 6.64
C ALA A 44 15.74 4.62 5.91
N ARG A 45 15.65 5.44 4.85
CA ARG A 45 16.79 5.88 4.02
C ARG A 45 17.67 4.70 3.54
N ASN A 46 17.08 3.52 3.42
CA ASN A 46 17.78 2.30 3.01
C ASN A 46 18.04 2.36 1.50
N THR A 47 19.24 2.77 1.11
CA THR A 47 19.63 2.96 -0.29
C THR A 47 19.51 1.70 -1.13
N LYS A 48 19.76 0.52 -0.56
CA LYS A 48 19.57 -0.77 -1.25
C LYS A 48 18.11 -1.00 -1.59
N GLU A 49 17.21 -0.75 -0.64
CA GLU A 49 15.78 -0.92 -0.85
C GLU A 49 15.21 0.15 -1.80
N LEU A 50 15.63 1.41 -1.64
CA LEU A 50 15.28 2.50 -2.57
C LEU A 50 15.71 2.15 -4.00
N LYS A 51 16.91 1.62 -4.19
CA LYS A 51 17.39 1.17 -5.50
C LYS A 51 16.57 0.00 -6.02
N ARG A 52 16.24 -0.99 -5.17
CA ARG A 52 15.42 -2.16 -5.54
C ARG A 52 14.04 -1.77 -6.05
N ILE A 53 13.39 -0.79 -5.41
CA ILE A 53 12.05 -0.36 -5.80
C ILE A 53 12.05 0.69 -6.90
N SER A 54 13.18 1.27 -7.28
CA SER A 54 13.20 2.28 -8.34
C SER A 54 13.10 1.63 -9.71
N ASN A 55 12.19 2.10 -10.56
CA ASN A 55 12.07 1.61 -11.93
C ASN A 55 13.32 1.94 -12.77
N ASP A 56 13.94 3.10 -12.51
CA ASP A 56 15.13 3.56 -13.22
C ASP A 56 16.06 4.41 -12.33
N LYS A 57 17.19 4.84 -12.91
CA LYS A 57 18.20 5.68 -12.24
C LYS A 57 17.67 7.07 -11.87
N THR A 58 16.74 7.63 -12.65
CA THR A 58 16.16 8.95 -12.41
C THR A 58 15.26 8.93 -11.19
N THR A 59 14.41 7.93 -11.10
CA THR A 59 13.54 7.65 -9.96
C THR A 59 14.37 7.35 -8.72
N TYR A 60 15.43 6.56 -8.85
CA TYR A 60 16.35 6.31 -7.73
C TYR A 60 16.95 7.61 -7.20
N LYS A 61 17.50 8.46 -8.08
CA LYS A 61 18.06 9.77 -7.71
C LYS A 61 17.03 10.67 -7.04
N PHE A 62 15.79 10.67 -7.53
CA PHE A 62 14.69 11.39 -6.90
C PHE A 62 14.42 10.86 -5.49
N LEU A 63 14.21 9.56 -5.33
CA LEU A 63 13.87 8.97 -4.03
C LEU A 63 14.96 9.15 -2.97
N ILE A 64 16.25 9.07 -3.34
CA ILE A 64 17.36 9.35 -2.40
C ILE A 64 17.50 10.83 -2.05
N SER A 65 16.99 11.74 -2.90
CA SER A 65 17.02 13.19 -2.63
C SER A 65 15.96 13.62 -1.61
N LEU A 66 14.94 12.79 -1.38
CA LEU A 66 13.84 13.10 -0.47
C LEU A 66 14.30 13.12 0.99
N SER A 67 13.81 14.08 1.77
CA SER A 67 13.99 14.07 3.22
C SER A 67 13.36 12.83 3.85
N ASN A 68 13.94 12.32 4.94
CA ASN A 68 13.33 11.26 5.74
C ASN A 68 11.97 11.68 6.35
N SER A 69 11.66 12.98 6.38
CA SER A 69 10.37 13.55 6.80
C SER A 69 9.34 13.62 5.68
N THR A 70 9.74 13.41 4.42
CA THR A 70 8.80 13.41 3.29
C THR A 70 7.78 12.27 3.45
N ARG A 71 6.50 12.60 3.24
CA ARG A 71 5.39 11.64 3.29
C ARG A 71 4.56 11.76 2.02
N CYS A 72 4.11 10.62 1.52
CA CYS A 72 2.96 10.53 0.65
C CYS A 72 1.70 10.40 1.52
N LYS A 73 0.63 11.04 1.06
CA LYS A 73 -0.70 11.05 1.70
C LYS A 73 -1.82 11.13 0.67
N ASP A 74 -1.54 11.79 -0.46
CA ASP A 74 -2.48 11.99 -1.57
C ASP A 74 -2.27 10.92 -2.64
N THR A 75 -2.60 9.68 -2.29
CA THR A 75 -2.58 8.55 -3.23
C THR A 75 -3.94 8.44 -3.90
N SER A 76 -3.92 8.31 -5.22
CA SER A 76 -5.11 8.15 -6.06
C SER A 76 -5.86 6.87 -5.72
N ASP A 77 -7.11 6.79 -6.18
CA ASP A 77 -7.80 5.50 -6.33
C ASP A 77 -7.07 4.61 -7.34
N PHE A 78 -7.46 3.34 -7.44
CA PHE A 78 -6.93 2.39 -8.42
C PHE A 78 -6.87 2.97 -9.84
N GLN A 79 -5.65 3.04 -10.42
CA GLN A 79 -5.42 3.62 -11.75
C GLN A 79 -5.21 2.55 -12.84
N GLY A 80 -5.23 1.27 -12.49
CA GLY A 80 -5.11 0.17 -13.46
C GLY A 80 -4.37 -1.06 -12.95
N GLY A 81 -4.42 -2.12 -13.74
CA GLY A 81 -3.82 -3.41 -13.43
C GLY A 81 -4.85 -4.52 -13.21
N THR A 82 -4.56 -5.45 -12.31
CA THR A 82 -5.35 -6.63 -11.96
C THR A 82 -5.46 -6.80 -10.44
N ASN A 83 -6.23 -7.80 -10.01
CA ASN A 83 -6.30 -8.23 -8.61
C ASN A 83 -4.95 -8.68 -7.99
N MET A 84 -3.93 -8.93 -8.83
CA MET A 84 -2.58 -9.31 -8.38
C MET A 84 -1.54 -8.20 -8.55
N ASN A 85 -1.77 -7.26 -9.46
CA ASN A 85 -0.84 -6.14 -9.72
C ASN A 85 -1.66 -4.86 -9.84
N ALA A 86 -1.42 -3.88 -8.97
CA ALA A 86 -2.22 -2.67 -8.94
C ALA A 86 -1.34 -1.43 -9.12
N TYR A 87 -1.83 -0.49 -9.90
CA TYR A 87 -1.16 0.78 -10.19
C TYR A 87 -1.85 1.92 -9.45
N TYR A 88 -1.05 2.73 -8.77
CA TYR A 88 -1.49 3.92 -8.05
C TYR A 88 -0.57 5.09 -8.37
N VAL A 89 -1.10 6.30 -8.26
CA VAL A 89 -0.31 7.52 -8.35
C VAL A 89 -0.35 8.23 -7.00
N THR A 90 0.80 8.65 -6.52
CA THR A 90 0.89 9.45 -5.29
C THR A 90 1.84 10.61 -5.44
N THR A 91 1.80 11.54 -4.49
CA THR A 91 2.65 12.73 -4.51
C THR A 91 3.68 12.68 -3.38
N LEU A 92 4.96 12.82 -3.74
CA LEU A 92 6.08 13.00 -2.80
C LEU A 92 6.77 14.33 -3.13
N ASN A 93 6.85 15.24 -2.15
CA ASN A 93 7.51 16.54 -2.33
C ASN A 93 7.07 17.28 -3.60
N LYS A 94 5.75 17.40 -3.82
CA LYS A 94 5.11 18.01 -5.01
C LYS A 94 5.37 17.29 -6.35
N GLN A 95 6.11 16.19 -6.35
CA GLN A 95 6.34 15.35 -7.52
C GLN A 95 5.38 14.14 -7.51
N LYS A 96 4.68 13.94 -8.62
CA LYS A 96 3.87 12.73 -8.82
C LYS A 96 4.78 11.53 -9.09
N ILE A 97 4.45 10.41 -8.49
CA ILE A 97 5.10 9.13 -8.70
C ILE A 97 4.06 8.05 -8.95
N GLY A 98 4.33 7.16 -9.90
CA GLY A 98 3.61 5.91 -10.06
C GLY A 98 4.14 4.86 -9.09
N VAL A 99 3.25 4.11 -8.46
CA VAL A 99 3.57 3.03 -7.53
C VAL A 99 2.91 1.76 -8.04
N HIS A 100 3.73 0.81 -8.48
CA HIS A 100 3.27 -0.51 -8.89
C HIS A 100 3.33 -1.43 -7.69
N MET A 101 2.18 -1.92 -7.26
CA MET A 101 2.01 -2.85 -6.16
C MET A 101 1.74 -4.25 -6.71
N TYR A 102 2.21 -5.28 -6.00
CA TYR A 102 1.85 -6.66 -6.27
C TYR A 102 1.36 -7.36 -5.01
N LYS A 103 0.40 -8.26 -5.17
CA LYS A 103 -0.18 -9.03 -4.07
C LYS A 103 0.74 -10.20 -3.74
N ALA A 104 1.42 -10.12 -2.60
CA ALA A 104 2.34 -11.16 -2.11
C ALA A 104 1.62 -12.25 -1.30
N SER A 105 0.49 -11.92 -0.68
CA SER A 105 -0.42 -12.87 -0.04
C SER A 105 -1.84 -12.28 0.04
N LEU A 106 -2.81 -13.06 0.52
CA LEU A 106 -4.21 -12.63 0.70
C LEU A 106 -4.36 -11.25 1.36
N PHE A 107 -3.44 -10.89 2.26
CA PHE A 107 -3.49 -9.69 3.08
C PHE A 107 -2.22 -8.82 2.98
N ASN A 108 -1.33 -9.08 2.01
CA ASN A 108 -0.07 -8.34 1.94
C ASN A 108 0.23 -7.91 0.52
N TRP A 109 0.24 -6.60 0.33
CA TRP A 109 0.69 -5.95 -0.90
C TRP A 109 2.13 -5.48 -0.74
N ARG A 110 2.95 -5.57 -1.78
CA ARG A 110 4.34 -5.15 -1.76
C ARG A 110 4.63 -4.21 -2.94
N ILE A 111 5.58 -3.31 -2.74
CA ILE A 111 6.06 -2.41 -3.80
C ILE A 111 6.87 -3.27 -4.78
N LYS A 112 6.39 -3.36 -6.01
CA LYS A 112 7.11 -3.95 -7.15
C LYS A 112 8.16 -2.95 -7.62
N ASN A 113 7.71 -1.77 -8.03
CA ASN A 113 8.55 -0.64 -8.36
C ASN A 113 7.80 0.69 -8.17
N VAL A 114 8.57 1.78 -8.27
CA VAL A 114 8.14 3.17 -8.23
C VAL A 114 8.75 3.83 -9.45
N GLU A 115 7.98 4.67 -10.11
CA GLU A 115 8.39 5.46 -11.27
C GLU A 115 8.11 6.94 -11.01
N LYS A 116 9.04 7.81 -11.38
CA LYS A 116 8.79 9.25 -11.40
C LYS A 116 7.99 9.58 -12.66
N GLN A 117 6.87 10.29 -12.52
CA GLN A 117 6.08 10.81 -13.64
C GLN A 117 6.67 12.10 -14.22
#